data_AF-A0A1B6GSK9-F1
#
_entry.id   AF-A0A1B6GSK9-F1
#
_cell.length_a   1.000
_cell.length_b   1.000
_cell.length_c   1.000
_cell.angle_alpha   90.00
_cell.angle_beta   90.00
_cell.angle_gamma   90.00
#
_symmetry.space_group_name_H-M   'P 1'
#
loop_
_entity.id
_entity.type
_entity.pdbx_description
1 polymer ?
#
loop_
_entity_poly.entity_id
_entity_poly.type
_entity_poly.pdbx_seq_one_letter_code
_entity_poly.pdbx_strand_id
1 'polypeptide(L)'
;FMYETPFTLDGKPRGTPSQQWKRRTVLTTEYSFPYVKKRLRVIERMESELSPIETAIDEMRQRVSELADVVCSQPPDVKKLQLRLQGSVCVQVNAGPQAYANAFLESSQAAQFPDEKV
;
A
#
# COMPACT_ATOMS: atom_id res chain seq x y z
N PHE A 1 -4.84 14.15 -8.08
CA PHE A 1 -5.57 13.14 -7.26
C PHE A 1 -5.02 11.77 -7.56
N MET A 2 -5.06 10.83 -6.62
CA MET A 2 -4.54 9.47 -6.81
C MET A 2 -5.48 8.45 -6.19
N TYR A 3 -5.69 7.33 -6.88
CA TYR A 3 -6.35 6.15 -6.32
C TYR A 3 -5.66 4.87 -6.79
N GLU A 4 -5.85 3.80 -6.04
CA GLU A 4 -5.22 2.50 -6.29
C GLU A 4 -6.27 1.42 -6.50
N THR A 5 -6.04 0.56 -7.48
CA THR A 5 -6.93 -0.55 -7.83
C THR A 5 -6.15 -1.86 -7.70
N PRO A 6 -6.53 -2.76 -6.78
CA PRO A 6 -5.88 -4.06 -6.65
C PRO A 6 -6.33 -5.02 -7.76
N PHE A 7 -5.42 -5.83 -8.27
CA PHE A 7 -5.72 -6.86 -9.26
C PHE A 7 -4.75 -8.03 -9.15
N THR A 8 -5.08 -9.16 -9.78
CA THR A 8 -4.19 -10.28 -10.03
C THR A 8 -4.09 -10.52 -11.53
N LEU A 9 -3.05 -11.23 -11.99
CA LEU A 9 -2.92 -11.59 -13.40
C LEU A 9 -4.07 -12.48 -13.91
N ASP A 10 -4.74 -13.18 -12.99
CA ASP A 10 -5.94 -13.97 -13.28
C ASP A 10 -7.23 -13.12 -13.36
N GLY A 11 -7.11 -11.80 -13.27
CA GLY A 11 -8.23 -10.85 -13.36
C GLY A 11 -9.08 -10.73 -12.09
N LYS A 12 -8.70 -11.40 -10.99
CA LYS A 12 -9.38 -11.25 -9.69
C LYS A 12 -8.90 -9.96 -9.02
N PRO A 13 -9.73 -9.29 -8.20
CA PRO A 13 -9.30 -8.10 -7.48
C PRO A 13 -8.33 -8.40 -6.33
N ARG A 14 -8.39 -9.61 -5.74
CA ARG A 14 -7.57 -10.01 -4.59
C ARG A 14 -6.96 -11.39 -4.79
N GLY A 15 -5.70 -11.55 -4.38
CA GLY A 15 -4.96 -12.81 -4.43
C GLY A 15 -4.06 -13.00 -3.21
N THR A 16 -3.15 -13.97 -3.29
CA THR A 16 -2.07 -14.12 -2.30
C THR A 16 -1.09 -12.96 -2.41
N PRO A 17 -0.26 -12.69 -1.38
CA PRO A 17 0.79 -11.67 -1.46
C PRO A 17 1.66 -11.75 -2.71
N SER A 18 2.04 -12.96 -3.13
CA SER A 18 2.84 -13.21 -4.34
C SER A 18 2.11 -12.95 -5.66
N GLN A 19 0.79 -12.87 -5.64
CA GLN A 19 -0.06 -12.64 -6.83
C GLN A 19 -0.71 -11.25 -6.84
N GLN A 20 -0.57 -10.49 -5.76
CA GLN A 20 -1.30 -9.24 -5.58
C GLN A 20 -0.58 -8.11 -6.29
N TRP A 21 -1.13 -7.66 -7.41
CA TRP A 21 -0.70 -6.45 -8.10
C TRP A 21 -1.53 -5.25 -7.66
N LYS A 22 -0.99 -4.06 -7.92
CA LYS A 22 -1.67 -2.80 -7.63
C LYS A 22 -1.48 -1.81 -8.76
N ARG A 23 -2.57 -1.26 -9.30
CA ARG A 23 -2.51 -0.19 -10.29
C ARG A 23 -2.74 1.15 -9.61
N ARG A 24 -1.75 2.03 -9.66
CA ARG A 24 -1.83 3.41 -9.18
C ARG A 24 -2.23 4.33 -10.34
N THR A 25 -3.35 5.02 -10.17
CA THR A 25 -3.88 5.96 -11.15
C THR A 25 -3.78 7.38 -10.61
N VAL A 26 -3.07 8.25 -11.32
CA VAL A 26 -2.94 9.67 -11.01
C VAL A 26 -3.78 10.48 -11.99
N LEU A 27 -4.66 11.33 -11.47
CA LEU A 27 -5.54 12.21 -12.23
C LEU A 27 -5.11 13.67 -12.04
N THR A 28 -4.88 14.37 -13.14
CA THR A 28 -4.61 15.82 -13.17
C THR A 28 -5.90 16.55 -13.55
N THR A 29 -6.29 17.52 -12.74
CA THR A 29 -7.45 18.38 -13.01
C THR A 29 -7.03 19.65 -13.74
N GLU A 30 -7.96 20.22 -14.51
CA GLU A 30 -7.71 21.44 -15.31
C GLU A 30 -7.22 22.63 -14.48
N TYR A 31 -7.70 22.73 -13.23
CA TYR A 31 -7.27 23.74 -12.26
C TYR A 31 -6.93 23.06 -10.91
N SER A 32 -6.38 23.83 -9.97
CA SER A 32 -6.05 23.36 -8.63
C SER A 32 -7.19 23.58 -7.64
N PHE A 33 -7.25 22.74 -6.60
CA PHE A 33 -8.10 22.98 -5.42
C PHE A 33 -7.32 23.74 -4.34
N PRO A 34 -7.98 24.60 -3.53
CA PRO A 34 -9.40 24.98 -3.61
C PRO A 34 -9.71 25.84 -4.84
N TYR A 35 -10.94 25.76 -5.35
CA TYR A 35 -11.42 26.54 -6.50
C TYR A 35 -12.86 26.99 -6.32
N VAL A 36 -13.31 27.96 -7.12
CA VAL A 36 -14.70 28.47 -7.09
C VAL A 36 -15.74 27.40 -7.42
N LYS A 37 -15.38 26.42 -8.27
CA LYS A 37 -16.24 25.26 -8.57
C LYS A 37 -15.85 24.08 -7.69
N LYS A 38 -16.86 23.38 -7.15
CA LYS A 38 -16.67 22.12 -6.39
C LYS A 38 -16.25 20.92 -7.24
N ARG A 39 -16.32 21.03 -8.57
CA ARG A 39 -15.98 19.96 -9.52
C ARG A 39 -15.11 20.55 -10.61
N LEU A 40 -14.01 19.87 -10.91
CA LEU A 40 -13.08 20.23 -11.97
C LEU A 40 -12.97 19.06 -12.94
N ARG A 41 -12.79 19.37 -14.24
CA ARG A 41 -12.56 18.36 -15.27
C ARG A 41 -11.19 17.72 -15.06
N VAL A 42 -11.12 16.41 -15.21
CA VAL A 42 -9.86 15.68 -15.34
C VAL A 42 -9.36 15.85 -16.76
N ILE A 43 -8.14 16.36 -16.92
CA ILE A 43 -7.51 16.62 -18.22
C ILE A 43 -6.44 15.57 -18.56
N GLU A 44 -5.94 14.84 -17.56
CA GLU A 44 -4.92 13.82 -17.74
C GLU A 44 -5.13 12.67 -16.77
N ARG A 45 -4.80 11.46 -17.22
CA ARG A 45 -4.79 10.23 -16.44
C ARG A 45 -3.49 9.49 -16.74
N MET A 46 -2.68 9.26 -15.71
CA MET A 46 -1.48 8.45 -15.77
C MET A 46 -1.68 7.18 -14.93
N GLU A 47 -1.28 6.03 -15.46
CA GLU A 47 -1.34 4.74 -14.77
C GLU A 47 0.05 4.16 -14.61
N SER A 48 0.28 3.53 -13.46
CA SER A 48 1.49 2.75 -13.18
C SER A 48 1.09 1.49 -12.42
N GLU A 49 1.72 0.37 -12.74
CA GLU A 49 1.47 -0.90 -12.09
C GLU A 49 2.64 -1.26 -11.18
N LEU A 50 2.29 -1.68 -9.97
CA LEU A 50 3.22 -2.18 -8.97
C LEU A 50 3.13 -3.70 -8.99
N SER A 51 4.28 -4.34 -9.16
CA SER A 51 4.46 -5.78 -9.01
C SER A 51 4.13 -6.24 -7.58
N PRO A 52 4.00 -7.56 -7.33
CA PRO A 52 3.67 -8.08 -6.00
C PRO A 52 4.66 -7.66 -4.91
N ILE A 53 5.97 -7.69 -5.19
CA ILE A 53 6.99 -7.25 -4.23
C ILE A 53 6.91 -5.74 -3.97
N GLU A 54 6.69 -4.92 -5.01
CA GLU A 54 6.52 -3.47 -4.85
C GLU A 54 5.26 -3.13 -4.07
N THR A 55 4.18 -3.88 -4.28
CA THR A 55 2.93 -3.75 -3.52
C THR A 55 3.17 -4.05 -2.04
N ALA A 56 3.91 -5.13 -1.74
CA ALA A 56 4.28 -5.47 -0.37
C ALA A 56 5.16 -4.39 0.29
N ILE A 57 6.17 -3.87 -0.43
CA ILE A 57 7.04 -2.79 0.06
C ILE A 57 6.22 -1.52 0.36
N ASP A 58 5.35 -1.10 -0.56
CA ASP A 58 4.53 0.10 -0.41
C ASP A 58 3.58 -0.02 0.79
N GLU A 59 2.92 -1.17 0.96
CA GLU A 59 2.06 -1.44 2.12
C GLU A 59 2.83 -1.47 3.44
N MET A 60 4.02 -2.08 3.47
CA MET A 60 4.86 -2.12 4.68
C MET A 60 5.37 -0.72 5.05
N ARG A 61 5.78 0.08 4.06
CA ARG A 61 6.17 1.49 4.29
C ARG A 61 5.02 2.32 4.82
N GLN A 62 3.83 2.18 4.24
CA GLN A 62 2.63 2.85 4.72
C GLN A 62 2.33 2.45 6.18
N ARG A 63 2.42 1.16 6.50
CA ARG A 63 2.20 0.67 7.87
C ARG A 63 3.20 1.26 8.87
N VAL A 64 4.48 1.30 8.52
CA VAL A 64 5.54 1.89 9.36
C VAL A 64 5.30 3.38 9.56
N SER A 65 4.99 4.10 8.49
CA SER A 65 4.68 5.54 8.57
C SER A 65 3.48 5.81 9.47
N GLU A 66 2.39 5.06 9.32
CA GLU A 66 1.19 5.21 10.15
C GLU A 66 1.45 4.92 11.62
N LEU A 67 2.29 3.93 11.95
CA LEU A 67 2.70 3.65 13.32
C LEU A 67 3.57 4.79 13.87
N ALA A 68 4.54 5.28 13.11
CA ALA A 68 5.41 6.37 13.50
C ALA A 68 4.61 7.65 13.80
N ASP A 69 3.66 8.01 12.93
CA ASP A 69 2.82 9.19 13.11
C ASP A 69 2.01 9.14 14.42
N VAL A 70 1.54 7.96 14.80
CA VAL A 70 0.76 7.77 16.03
C VAL A 70 1.66 7.82 17.26
N VAL A 71 2.84 7.18 17.21
CA VAL A 71 3.81 7.21 18.32
C VAL A 71 4.33 8.63 18.57
N CYS A 72 4.57 9.40 17.52
CA CYS A 72 5.06 10.78 17.60
C CYS A 72 3.98 11.81 17.89
N SER A 73 2.70 11.43 17.93
CA SER A 73 1.59 12.35 18.21
C SER A 73 1.66 12.90 19.64
N GLN A 74 1.38 14.21 19.79
CA GLN A 74 1.32 14.87 21.10
C GLN A 74 -0.01 15.62 21.26
N PRO A 75 -0.86 15.23 22.24
CA PRO A 75 -0.70 14.09 23.14
C PRO A 75 -0.85 12.74 22.40
N PRO A 76 -0.28 11.63 22.91
CA PRO A 76 -0.41 10.33 22.27
C PRO A 76 -1.86 9.84 22.22
N ASP A 77 -2.35 9.49 21.03
CA ASP A 77 -3.64 8.79 20.89
C ASP A 77 -3.45 7.29 21.16
N VAL A 78 -3.62 6.90 22.43
CA VAL A 78 -3.44 5.52 22.90
C VAL A 78 -4.39 4.55 22.20
N LYS A 79 -5.62 4.96 21.87
CA LYS A 79 -6.60 4.11 21.19
C LYS A 79 -6.16 3.82 19.76
N LYS A 80 -5.71 4.86 19.04
CA LYS A 80 -5.17 4.72 17.70
C LYS A 80 -3.89 3.90 17.71
N LEU A 81 -3.02 4.08 18.71
CA LEU A 81 -1.79 3.29 18.85
C LEU A 81 -2.11 1.81 19.04
N GLN A 82 -2.99 1.48 19.98
CA GLN A 82 -3.41 0.10 20.24
C GLN A 82 -4.00 -0.56 18.99
N LEU A 83 -4.90 0.14 18.28
CA LEU A 83 -5.51 -0.37 17.06
C LEU A 83 -4.48 -0.67 15.97
N ARG A 84 -3.56 0.27 15.72
CA ARG A 84 -2.53 0.12 14.67
C ARG A 84 -1.51 -0.95 15.02
N LEU A 85 -1.07 -1.01 16.28
CA LEU A 85 -0.11 -1.99 16.75
C LEU A 85 -0.71 -3.41 16.69
N GLN A 86 -1.89 -3.62 17.26
CA GLN A 86 -2.59 -4.90 17.22
C GLN A 86 -2.79 -5.38 15.79
N GLY A 87 -3.25 -4.50 14.89
CA GLY A 87 -3.45 -4.81 13.48
C GLY A 87 -2.15 -5.10 12.71
N SER A 88 -0.98 -4.89 13.31
CA SER A 88 0.33 -5.14 12.71
C SER A 88 0.98 -6.41 13.26
N VAL A 89 0.92 -6.65 14.58
CA VAL A 89 1.61 -7.78 15.25
C VAL A 89 0.69 -8.94 15.61
N CYS A 90 -0.62 -8.71 15.74
CA CYS A 90 -1.61 -9.72 16.13
C CYS A 90 -2.68 -9.88 15.04
N VAL A 91 -2.26 -9.99 13.78
CA VAL A 91 -3.17 -10.12 12.65
C VAL A 91 -3.83 -11.49 12.67
N GLN A 92 -5.17 -11.55 12.63
CA GLN A 92 -5.93 -12.80 12.68
C GLN A 92 -6.72 -13.10 11.40
N VAL A 93 -7.12 -12.06 10.66
CA VAL A 93 -8.00 -12.19 9.48
C VAL A 93 -7.22 -12.05 8.18
N ASN A 94 -6.27 -11.12 8.12
CA ASN A 94 -5.43 -10.90 6.95
C ASN A 94 -4.12 -11.68 7.10
N ALA A 95 -3.41 -11.92 5.98
CA ALA A 95 -2.17 -12.69 5.96
C ALA A 95 -1.04 -12.07 6.82
N GLY A 96 -1.08 -10.76 7.06
CA GLY A 96 -0.15 -10.05 7.94
C GLY A 96 1.26 -9.90 7.37
N PRO A 97 2.16 -9.18 8.08
CA PRO A 97 3.53 -8.91 7.59
C PRO A 97 4.37 -10.17 7.36
N GLN A 98 4.13 -11.23 8.14
CA GLN A 98 4.86 -12.48 8.00
C GLN A 98 4.60 -13.16 6.65
N ALA A 99 3.41 -12.99 6.06
CA ALA A 99 3.13 -13.52 4.74
C ALA A 99 3.94 -12.83 3.64
N TYR A 100 4.27 -11.54 3.80
CA TYR A 100 5.20 -10.84 2.91
C TYR A 100 6.63 -11.38 3.06
N ALA A 101 7.09 -11.59 4.30
CA ALA A 101 8.41 -12.16 4.55
C ALA A 101 8.55 -13.55 3.91
N ASN A 102 7.54 -14.43 4.08
CA ASN A 102 7.56 -15.76 3.48
C ASN A 102 7.50 -15.72 1.94
N ALA A 103 6.75 -14.77 1.36
CA ALA A 103 6.58 -14.67 -0.08
C ALA A 103 7.82 -14.09 -0.80
N PHE A 104 8.57 -13.18 -0.17
CA PHE A 104 9.58 -12.37 -0.85
C PHE A 104 10.99 -12.45 -0.23
N LEU A 105 11.12 -12.80 1.06
CA LEU A 105 12.39 -12.77 1.79
C LEU A 105 12.93 -14.15 2.17
N GLU A 106 12.16 -15.22 1.95
CA GLU A 106 12.66 -16.59 2.17
C GLU A 106 13.80 -16.90 1.20
N SER A 107 14.89 -17.50 1.68
CA SER A 107 16.13 -17.70 0.90
C SER A 107 15.91 -18.47 -0.42
N SER A 108 14.88 -19.31 -0.49
CA SER A 108 14.47 -20.06 -1.69
C SER A 108 13.77 -19.18 -2.74
N GLN A 109 13.18 -18.05 -2.34
CA GLN A 109 12.40 -17.14 -3.18
C GLN A 109 13.14 -15.83 -3.46
N ALA A 110 13.94 -15.34 -2.51
CA ALA A 110 14.64 -14.05 -2.57
C ALA A 110 15.48 -13.87 -3.85
N ALA A 111 16.13 -14.94 -4.32
CA ALA A 111 16.96 -14.92 -5.54
C ALA A 111 16.16 -14.65 -6.84
N GLN A 112 14.82 -14.68 -6.80
CA GLN A 112 13.95 -14.41 -7.95
C GLN A 112 13.62 -12.92 -8.10
N PHE A 113 13.98 -12.09 -7.11
CA PHE A 113 13.68 -10.66 -7.08
C PHE A 113 14.97 -9.84 -7.17
N PRO A 114 14.93 -8.60 -7.70
CA PRO A 114 16.11 -7.74 -7.74
C PRO A 114 16.64 -7.47 -6.32
N ASP A 115 17.95 -7.54 -6.12
CA ASP A 115 18.61 -7.33 -4.82
C ASP A 115 18.24 -5.97 -4.20
N GLU A 116 17.97 -4.95 -5.01
CA GLU A 116 17.54 -3.62 -4.52
C GLU A 116 16.14 -3.61 -3.87
N LYS A 117 15.34 -4.66 -4.10
CA LYS A 117 13.94 -4.79 -3.64
C LYS A 117 13.77 -5.84 -2.54
N VAL A 118 14.80 -6.62 -2.24
CA VAL A 118 14.84 -7.64 -1.17
C VAL A 118 15.57 -7.07 0.03
#